data_AF-A0A8X6WVD6-F1
#
_entry.id   AF-A0A8X6WVD6-F1
#
_cell.length_a   1.000
_cell.length_b   1.000
_cell.length_c   1.000
_cell.angle_alpha   90.00
_cell.angle_beta   90.00
_cell.angle_gamma   90.00
#
_symmetry.space_group_name_H-M   'P 1'
#
loop_
_entity.id
_entity.type
_entity.pdbx_description
1 polymer ?
#
loop_
_entity_poly.entity_id
_entity_poly.type
_entity_poly.pdbx_seq_one_letter_code
_entity_poly.pdbx_strand_id
1 'polypeptide(L)'
;MSFPFLFMECISCSNSSQDAKFLYYGAFIVIFQFGWAAVQVSHLSLIPDLTPLSCERVELNSYRYAMTVLSNICTYVALLIIFGVSDKGEKHTGPKDLPIFKNVALSVVGVGAFFSLMFHLFTKEKEHPHYSDQQQCVINEASEMIEKPHLRWKDWFTQPQFYMVALLYMSTRLYVNLSQVYMPMYIEDTLELHKNKIAIIPLVIFISGFLSSFLVKFLRRYLGIKATYFLGCMLAIASCIWIYLGEGESYSTYHLYAVAVLIGVAGSTLLIISLAFTSDLIANSTTSGAFVFGSMSFVDKLANGVAVVIIQDLNPSMSDCTSCKWYYKYVLVFSCGVAVLLGLFALTCLLPQSVGTRRNEEQLHRNSIIRHNRKHANSIQNGESKPLLSEESDSCST
;
A
#
# COMPACT_ATOMS: atom_id res chain seq x y z
N MET A 1 -15.47 7.95 -12.71
CA MET A 1 -16.76 8.13 -13.40
C MET A 1 -17.49 6.81 -13.70
N SER A 2 -16.80 5.70 -14.00
CA SER A 2 -17.47 4.40 -14.29
C SER A 2 -18.01 3.65 -13.07
N PHE A 3 -17.49 3.89 -11.87
CA PHE A 3 -17.85 3.12 -10.65
C PHE A 3 -19.34 3.12 -10.27
N PRO A 4 -20.11 4.23 -10.36
CA PRO A 4 -21.52 4.24 -9.99
C PRO A 4 -22.39 3.35 -10.88
N PHE A 5 -21.96 3.05 -12.11
CA PHE A 5 -22.67 2.15 -13.02
C PHE A 5 -22.72 0.71 -12.51
N LEU A 6 -21.85 0.32 -11.57
CA LEU A 6 -21.91 -0.99 -10.90
C LEU A 6 -23.11 -1.11 -9.94
N PHE A 7 -23.62 0.02 -9.45
CA PHE A 7 -24.75 0.08 -8.52
C PHE A 7 -26.05 0.54 -9.21
N MET A 8 -26.05 0.51 -10.54
CA MET A 8 -27.25 0.77 -11.35
C MET A 8 -27.68 -0.53 -12.04
N GLU A 9 -28.99 -0.71 -12.18
CA GLU A 9 -29.51 -1.75 -13.06
C GLU A 9 -28.95 -1.54 -14.46
N CYS A 10 -28.61 -2.63 -15.14
CA CYS A 10 -28.07 -2.56 -16.48
C CYS A 10 -29.02 -1.83 -17.41
N ILE A 11 -28.53 -0.75 -18.04
CA ILE A 11 -29.31 0.07 -18.96
C ILE A 11 -29.66 -0.79 -20.18
N SER A 12 -30.95 -1.09 -20.35
CA SER A 12 -31.47 -1.89 -21.47
C SER A 12 -31.05 -3.37 -21.52
N CYS A 13 -30.48 -3.94 -20.45
CA CYS A 13 -30.11 -5.37 -20.40
C CYS A 13 -30.60 -6.14 -19.17
N SER A 14 -31.65 -5.63 -18.50
CA SER A 14 -32.24 -6.25 -17.30
C SER A 14 -32.67 -7.72 -17.52
N ASN A 15 -33.20 -8.06 -18.70
CA ASN A 15 -33.62 -9.42 -19.07
C ASN A 15 -32.59 -10.21 -19.91
N SER A 16 -31.38 -9.67 -20.11
CA SER A 16 -30.36 -10.32 -20.94
C SER A 16 -29.67 -11.49 -20.20
N SER A 17 -29.00 -12.36 -20.97
CA SER A 17 -28.22 -13.49 -20.43
C SER A 17 -27.18 -13.04 -19.40
N GLN A 18 -26.81 -13.94 -18.49
CA GLN A 18 -25.82 -13.68 -17.45
C GLN A 18 -24.46 -13.25 -18.03
N ASP A 19 -24.04 -13.84 -19.15
CA ASP A 19 -22.82 -13.48 -19.86
C ASP A 19 -22.84 -12.05 -20.41
N ALA A 20 -24.00 -11.57 -20.87
CA ALA A 20 -24.14 -10.21 -21.37
C ALA A 20 -24.04 -9.19 -20.23
N LYS A 21 -24.64 -9.50 -19.07
CA LYS A 21 -24.49 -8.68 -17.85
C LYS A 21 -23.05 -8.70 -17.34
N PHE A 22 -22.39 -9.86 -17.37
CA PHE A 22 -20.97 -9.99 -17.03
C PHE A 22 -20.09 -9.10 -17.90
N LEU A 23 -20.28 -9.13 -19.23
CA LEU A 23 -19.54 -8.29 -20.16
C LEU A 23 -19.81 -6.78 -19.92
N TYR A 24 -21.07 -6.41 -19.70
CA TYR A 24 -21.49 -5.03 -19.44
C TYR A 24 -20.82 -4.45 -18.18
N TYR A 25 -20.97 -5.12 -17.04
CA TYR A 25 -20.35 -4.67 -15.79
C TYR A 25 -18.83 -4.79 -15.83
N GLY A 26 -18.30 -5.83 -16.49
CA GLY A 26 -16.87 -6.05 -16.69
C GLY A 26 -16.20 -4.87 -17.39
N ALA A 27 -16.80 -4.31 -18.45
CA ALA A 27 -16.25 -3.15 -19.15
C ALA A 27 -16.08 -1.93 -18.23
N PHE A 28 -17.07 -1.62 -17.37
CA PHE A 28 -16.98 -0.52 -16.41
C PHE A 28 -15.93 -0.76 -15.33
N ILE A 29 -15.80 -2.01 -14.85
CA ILE A 29 -14.75 -2.41 -13.90
C ILE A 29 -13.37 -2.21 -14.52
N VAL A 30 -13.16 -2.62 -15.78
CA VAL A 30 -11.88 -2.44 -16.48
C VAL A 30 -11.52 -0.95 -16.57
N ILE A 31 -12.44 -0.10 -17.01
CA ILE A 31 -12.22 1.36 -17.09
C ILE A 31 -11.88 1.93 -15.70
N PHE A 32 -12.61 1.51 -14.67
CA PHE A 32 -12.35 1.94 -13.30
C PHE A 32 -10.95 1.54 -12.84
N GLN A 33 -10.54 0.30 -13.12
CA GLN A 33 -9.24 -0.23 -12.69
C GLN A 33 -8.05 0.44 -13.38
N PHE A 34 -8.20 0.80 -14.66
CA PHE A 34 -7.21 1.63 -15.36
C PHE A 34 -7.09 3.01 -14.73
N GLY A 35 -8.22 3.68 -14.47
CA GLY A 35 -8.23 4.99 -13.81
C GLY A 35 -7.61 4.94 -12.41
N TRP A 36 -7.94 3.91 -11.62
CA TRP A 36 -7.36 3.69 -10.30
C TRP A 36 -5.84 3.50 -10.37
N ALA A 37 -5.35 2.65 -11.28
CA ALA A 37 -3.93 2.40 -11.46
C ALA A 37 -3.18 3.67 -11.89
N ALA A 38 -3.73 4.43 -12.84
CA ALA A 38 -3.13 5.67 -13.34
C ALA A 38 -2.95 6.69 -12.20
N VAL A 39 -3.96 6.92 -11.37
CA VAL A 39 -3.86 7.86 -10.24
C VAL A 39 -2.93 7.34 -9.15
N GLN A 40 -3.07 6.06 -8.76
CA GLN A 40 -2.30 5.48 -7.67
C GLN A 40 -0.79 5.44 -7.97
N VAL A 41 -0.41 4.93 -9.14
CA VAL A 41 1.01 4.75 -9.50
C VAL A 41 1.68 6.11 -9.67
N SER A 42 1.03 7.06 -10.35
CA SER A 42 1.55 8.42 -10.55
C SER A 42 1.80 9.14 -9.23
N HIS A 43 0.87 9.03 -8.27
CA HIS A 43 1.05 9.64 -6.96
C HIS A 43 2.16 8.94 -6.14
N LEU A 44 2.29 7.61 -6.24
CA LEU A 44 3.34 6.87 -5.53
C LEU A 44 4.74 7.18 -6.08
N SER A 45 4.87 7.37 -7.40
CA SER A 45 6.13 7.77 -8.02
C SER A 45 6.50 9.23 -7.77
N LEU A 46 5.52 10.11 -7.57
CA LEU A 46 5.75 11.52 -7.27
C LEU A 46 6.39 11.75 -5.89
N ILE A 47 6.06 10.93 -4.88
CA ILE A 47 6.57 11.10 -3.50
C ILE A 47 8.11 11.11 -3.42
N PRO A 48 8.84 10.14 -4.00
CA PRO A 48 10.31 10.16 -3.95
C PRO A 48 10.94 11.28 -4.78
N ASP A 49 10.21 11.88 -5.74
CA ASP A 49 10.65 13.05 -6.52
C ASP A 49 10.43 14.36 -5.74
N LEU A 50 9.43 14.40 -4.85
CA LEU A 50 9.17 15.58 -3.99
C LEU A 50 10.20 15.77 -2.88
N THR A 51 10.82 14.69 -2.39
CA THR A 51 11.84 14.78 -1.33
C THR A 51 12.92 13.69 -1.43
N PRO A 52 14.20 14.07 -1.30
CA PRO A 52 15.30 13.10 -1.24
C PRO A 52 15.41 12.40 0.12
N LEU A 53 14.74 12.87 1.17
CA LEU A 53 14.88 12.37 2.54
C LEU A 53 13.93 11.19 2.84
N SER A 54 14.46 10.04 3.25
CA SER A 54 13.68 8.83 3.54
C SER A 54 12.66 9.01 4.68
N CYS A 55 12.96 9.87 5.66
CA CYS A 55 12.04 10.20 6.74
C CYS A 55 10.81 10.97 6.21
N GLU A 56 11.02 11.97 5.36
CA GLU A 56 9.94 12.77 4.76
C GLU A 56 9.10 11.95 3.78
N ARG A 57 9.70 11.03 3.02
CA ARG A 57 8.95 10.09 2.15
C ARG A 57 7.94 9.25 2.92
N VAL A 58 8.31 8.80 4.12
CA VAL A 58 7.40 8.05 5.00
C VAL A 58 6.29 8.95 5.53
N GLU A 59 6.59 10.21 5.82
CA GLU A 59 5.60 11.18 6.25
C GLU A 59 4.57 11.48 5.14
N LEU A 60 5.02 11.75 3.91
CA LEU A 60 4.15 11.96 2.75
C LEU A 60 3.27 10.72 2.46
N ASN A 61 3.87 9.52 2.52
CA ASN A 61 3.12 8.28 2.39
C ASN A 61 2.07 8.12 3.50
N SER A 62 2.40 8.52 4.73
CA SER A 62 1.49 8.49 5.87
C SER A 62 0.32 9.45 5.68
N TYR A 63 0.53 10.69 5.19
CA TYR A 63 -0.57 11.62 4.90
C TYR A 63 -1.48 11.10 3.79
N ARG A 64 -0.91 10.60 2.69
CA ARG A 64 -1.68 9.98 1.60
C ARG A 64 -2.55 8.82 2.10
N TYR A 65 -1.96 7.95 2.91
CA TYR A 65 -2.69 6.84 3.51
C TYR A 65 -3.78 7.33 4.48
N ALA A 66 -3.47 8.30 5.34
CA ALA A 66 -4.43 8.90 6.27
C ALA A 66 -5.66 9.48 5.56
N MET A 67 -5.47 10.19 4.43
CA MET A 67 -6.58 10.72 3.63
C MET A 67 -7.39 9.61 2.95
N THR A 68 -6.73 8.53 2.50
CA THR A 68 -7.43 7.35 1.97
C THR A 68 -8.31 6.70 3.04
N VAL A 69 -7.78 6.54 4.25
CA VAL A 69 -8.53 5.97 5.38
C VAL A 69 -9.68 6.89 5.81
N LEU A 70 -9.46 8.21 5.84
CA LEU A 70 -10.50 9.18 6.15
C LEU A 70 -11.65 9.11 5.12
N SER A 71 -11.33 8.99 3.83
CA SER A 71 -12.33 8.79 2.77
C SER A 71 -13.16 7.51 2.98
N ASN A 72 -12.52 6.41 3.39
CA ASN A 72 -13.22 5.18 3.76
C ASN A 72 -14.14 5.39 4.97
N ILE A 73 -13.65 6.02 6.05
CA ILE A 73 -14.44 6.36 7.24
C ILE A 73 -15.69 7.17 6.85
N CYS A 74 -15.53 8.24 6.07
CA CYS A 74 -16.65 9.05 5.60
C CYS A 74 -17.67 8.24 4.80
N THR A 75 -17.20 7.29 3.96
CA THR A 75 -18.08 6.42 3.17
C THR A 75 -18.91 5.48 4.06
N TYR A 76 -18.29 4.84 5.05
CA TYR A 76 -19.02 3.98 5.99
C TYR A 76 -19.96 4.77 6.92
N VAL A 77 -19.58 5.98 7.33
CA VAL A 77 -20.47 6.87 8.10
C VAL A 77 -21.67 7.28 7.25
N ALA A 78 -21.48 7.64 5.98
CA ALA A 78 -22.58 7.93 5.06
C ALA A 78 -23.51 6.72 4.91
N LEU A 79 -22.95 5.52 4.76
CA LEU A 79 -23.72 4.28 4.69
C LEU A 79 -24.52 4.02 5.97
N LEU A 80 -23.91 4.24 7.15
CA LEU A 80 -24.58 4.09 8.45
C LEU A 80 -25.75 5.06 8.60
N ILE A 81 -25.58 6.32 8.21
CA ILE A 81 -26.65 7.32 8.27
C ILE A 81 -27.81 6.87 7.38
N ILE A 82 -27.53 6.41 6.16
CA ILE A 82 -28.60 6.04 5.21
C ILE A 82 -29.28 4.73 5.62
N PHE A 83 -28.54 3.74 6.14
CA PHE A 83 -29.13 2.52 6.68
C PHE A 83 -29.92 2.75 7.96
N GLY A 84 -29.44 3.61 8.87
CA GLY A 84 -30.16 3.97 10.08
C GLY A 84 -31.47 4.72 9.81
N VAL A 85 -31.50 5.56 8.76
CA VAL A 85 -32.73 6.26 8.32
C VAL A 85 -33.67 5.33 7.56
N SER A 86 -33.14 4.32 6.85
CA SER A 86 -33.95 3.36 6.07
C SER A 86 -34.39 2.13 6.87
N ASP A 87 -34.20 2.10 8.18
CA ASP A 87 -34.38 0.89 8.99
C ASP A 87 -35.86 0.48 9.12
N LYS A 88 -36.26 -0.48 8.28
CA LYS A 88 -37.57 -1.18 8.35
C LYS A 88 -37.49 -2.53 9.06
N GLY A 89 -36.43 -2.82 9.82
CA GLY A 89 -36.29 -4.08 10.58
C GLY A 89 -35.89 -5.30 9.74
N GLU A 90 -35.43 -5.12 8.49
CA GLU A 90 -34.89 -6.22 7.67
C GLU A 90 -33.45 -6.54 8.11
N LYS A 91 -33.19 -7.83 8.43
CA LYS A 91 -31.92 -8.31 8.96
C LYS A 91 -30.79 -8.42 7.92
N HIS A 92 -31.12 -8.67 6.65
CA HIS A 92 -30.18 -8.96 5.56
C HIS A 92 -30.22 -7.88 4.47
N THR A 93 -29.11 -7.71 3.78
CA THR A 93 -29.01 -6.80 2.63
C THR A 93 -29.72 -7.41 1.41
N GLY A 94 -30.39 -6.58 0.62
CA GLY A 94 -31.17 -7.09 -0.52
C GLY A 94 -31.30 -6.12 -1.69
N PRO A 95 -31.97 -6.54 -2.78
CA PRO A 95 -32.15 -5.71 -3.98
C PRO A 95 -32.82 -4.36 -3.71
N LYS A 96 -33.61 -4.25 -2.64
CA LYS A 96 -34.26 -3.00 -2.22
C LYS A 96 -33.27 -1.93 -1.76
N ASP A 97 -32.06 -2.31 -1.35
CA ASP A 97 -31.01 -1.39 -0.91
C ASP A 97 -30.22 -0.81 -2.09
N LEU A 98 -30.45 -1.27 -3.34
CA LEU A 98 -29.74 -0.80 -4.52
C LEU A 98 -29.75 0.74 -4.69
N PRO A 99 -30.87 1.47 -4.48
CA PRO A 99 -30.87 2.92 -4.55
C PRO A 99 -29.98 3.58 -3.50
N ILE A 100 -29.85 2.98 -2.31
CA ILE A 100 -28.98 3.45 -1.23
C ILE A 100 -27.52 3.39 -1.68
N PHE A 101 -27.08 2.21 -2.15
CA PHE A 101 -25.71 2.02 -2.65
C PHE A 101 -25.40 2.93 -3.84
N LYS A 102 -26.36 3.09 -4.77
CA LYS A 102 -26.22 4.03 -5.90
C LYS A 102 -25.97 5.46 -5.43
N ASN A 103 -26.76 5.96 -4.48
CA ASN A 103 -26.64 7.33 -3.97
C ASN A 103 -25.30 7.55 -3.26
N VAL A 104 -24.84 6.57 -2.48
CA VAL A 104 -23.51 6.60 -1.85
C VAL A 104 -22.40 6.60 -2.91
N ALA A 105 -22.51 5.75 -3.94
CA ALA A 105 -21.50 5.71 -5.01
C ALA A 105 -21.42 7.04 -5.78
N LEU A 106 -22.57 7.66 -6.08
CA LEU A 106 -22.62 8.96 -6.74
C LEU A 106 -22.03 10.09 -5.89
N SER A 107 -22.31 10.11 -4.58
CA SER A 107 -21.75 11.13 -3.68
C SER A 107 -20.23 11.02 -3.56
N VAL A 108 -19.70 9.79 -3.41
CA VAL A 108 -18.25 9.53 -3.35
C VAL A 108 -17.57 9.97 -4.65
N VAL A 109 -18.14 9.65 -5.81
CA VAL A 109 -17.59 10.09 -7.10
C VAL A 109 -17.66 11.61 -7.27
N GLY A 110 -18.74 12.25 -6.81
CA GLY A 110 -18.87 13.71 -6.84
C GLY A 110 -17.78 14.41 -6.01
N VAL A 111 -17.57 13.96 -4.76
CA VAL A 111 -16.51 14.47 -3.89
C VAL A 111 -15.12 14.21 -4.49
N GLY A 112 -14.87 13.01 -5.00
CA GLY A 112 -13.61 12.67 -5.66
C GLY A 112 -13.33 13.53 -6.90
N ALA A 113 -14.35 13.81 -7.72
CA ALA A 113 -14.24 14.67 -8.89
C ALA A 113 -13.93 16.12 -8.50
N PHE A 114 -14.54 16.63 -7.42
CA PHE A 114 -14.25 17.95 -6.87
C PHE A 114 -12.78 18.09 -6.45
N PHE A 115 -12.26 17.16 -5.65
CA PHE A 115 -10.84 17.20 -5.25
C PHE A 115 -9.89 16.97 -6.42
N SER A 116 -10.24 16.12 -7.38
CA SER A 116 -9.47 15.95 -8.61
C SER A 116 -9.40 17.24 -9.41
N LEU A 117 -10.50 17.98 -9.53
CA LEU A 117 -10.52 19.28 -10.21
C LEU A 117 -9.64 20.30 -9.47
N MET A 118 -9.77 20.38 -8.14
CA MET A 118 -8.89 21.25 -7.34
C MET A 118 -7.42 20.92 -7.56
N PHE A 119 -7.04 19.64 -7.56
CA PHE A 119 -5.67 19.22 -7.81
C PHE A 119 -5.14 19.75 -9.15
N HIS A 120 -5.91 19.61 -10.24
CA HIS A 120 -5.48 20.08 -11.56
C HIS A 120 -5.48 21.61 -11.71
N LEU A 121 -6.32 22.33 -10.95
CA LEU A 121 -6.35 23.80 -10.98
C LEU A 121 -5.25 24.44 -10.13
N PHE A 122 -4.90 23.85 -8.98
CA PHE A 122 -3.98 24.44 -8.01
C PHE A 122 -2.55 23.89 -8.11
N THR A 123 -2.35 22.66 -8.60
CA THR A 123 -1.00 22.08 -8.71
C THR A 123 -0.32 22.63 -9.95
N LYS A 124 0.44 23.71 -9.77
CA LYS A 124 1.31 24.23 -10.82
C LYS A 124 2.54 23.34 -10.94
N GLU A 125 2.68 22.69 -12.08
CA GLU A 125 3.92 22.03 -12.44
C GLU A 125 4.97 23.12 -12.65
N LYS A 126 6.04 23.10 -11.84
CA LYS A 126 7.19 23.95 -12.13
C LYS A 126 7.84 23.30 -13.33
N GLU A 127 7.82 23.99 -14.47
CA GLU A 127 8.76 23.67 -15.55
C GLU A 127 10.15 23.66 -14.90
N HIS A 128 10.78 22.49 -14.86
CA HIS A 128 12.22 22.48 -14.68
C HIS A 128 12.74 23.26 -15.88
N PRO A 129 13.30 24.48 -15.69
CA PRO A 129 13.88 25.20 -16.80
C PRO A 129 14.85 24.22 -17.44
N HIS A 130 14.73 24.01 -18.75
CA HIS A 130 15.66 23.25 -19.56
C HIS A 130 17.05 23.38 -18.95
N TYR A 131 17.47 22.36 -18.21
CA TYR A 131 18.79 22.32 -17.64
C TYR A 131 19.67 22.27 -18.87
N SER A 132 20.29 23.41 -19.20
CA SER A 132 20.98 23.60 -20.46
C SER A 132 21.90 22.40 -20.69
N ASP A 133 21.90 21.84 -21.90
CA ASP A 133 22.73 20.68 -22.28
C ASP A 133 24.21 20.82 -21.83
N GLN A 134 24.65 22.06 -21.64
CA GLN A 134 25.97 22.43 -21.17
C GLN A 134 26.21 22.17 -19.66
N GLN A 135 25.20 22.34 -18.80
CA GLN A 135 25.33 22.03 -17.38
C GLN A 135 25.05 20.56 -17.08
N GLN A 136 24.31 19.87 -17.95
CA GLN A 136 24.19 18.40 -17.94
C GLN A 136 25.56 17.74 -18.15
N CYS A 137 26.42 18.28 -19.03
CA CYS A 137 27.76 17.72 -19.29
C CYS A 137 28.73 17.90 -18.10
N VAL A 138 28.71 19.07 -17.44
CA VAL A 138 29.54 19.35 -16.25
C VAL A 138 29.05 18.60 -15.02
N ILE A 139 27.73 18.43 -14.87
CA ILE A 139 27.17 17.53 -13.85
C ILE A 139 27.51 16.08 -14.16
N ASN A 140 27.49 15.64 -15.42
CA ASN A 140 27.86 14.26 -15.76
C ASN A 140 29.32 13.97 -15.37
N GLU A 141 30.28 14.86 -15.63
CA GLU A 141 31.67 14.68 -15.22
C GLU A 141 31.88 14.74 -13.68
N ALA A 142 31.13 15.60 -12.97
CA ALA A 142 31.19 15.66 -11.50
C ALA A 142 30.42 14.52 -10.81
N SER A 143 29.33 14.04 -11.43
CA SER A 143 28.48 12.92 -10.98
C SER A 143 29.14 11.57 -11.26
N GLU A 144 29.95 11.45 -12.32
CA GLU A 144 30.83 10.29 -12.55
C GLU A 144 31.80 10.04 -11.38
N MET A 145 32.14 11.07 -10.58
CA MET A 145 32.95 10.90 -9.37
C MET A 145 32.15 10.42 -8.14
N ILE A 146 30.81 10.43 -8.16
CA ILE A 146 29.92 10.07 -7.03
C ILE A 146 28.74 9.17 -7.47
N GLU A 147 28.86 8.45 -8.59
CA GLU A 147 27.70 7.81 -9.21
C GLU A 147 27.22 6.55 -8.45
N LYS A 148 26.05 6.66 -7.80
CA LYS A 148 25.22 5.49 -7.47
C LYS A 148 24.47 5.11 -8.76
N PRO A 149 24.61 3.89 -9.30
CA PRO A 149 24.04 3.56 -10.59
C PRO A 149 22.50 3.63 -10.56
N HIS A 150 21.88 4.48 -11.38
CA HIS A 150 20.43 4.47 -11.57
C HIS A 150 20.02 3.20 -12.35
N LEU A 151 19.17 2.34 -11.75
CA LEU A 151 18.67 1.14 -12.44
C LEU A 151 17.69 1.53 -13.55
N ARG A 152 17.88 0.99 -14.75
CA ARG A 152 16.85 1.02 -15.79
C ARG A 152 15.76 0.00 -15.43
N TRP A 153 14.60 0.13 -16.06
CA TRP A 153 13.46 -0.76 -15.80
C TRP A 153 13.81 -2.26 -15.95
N LYS A 154 14.68 -2.61 -16.92
CA LYS A 154 15.13 -3.98 -17.17
C LYS A 154 16.02 -4.53 -16.06
N ASP A 155 16.82 -3.68 -15.44
CA ASP A 155 17.82 -4.11 -14.46
C ASP A 155 17.15 -4.59 -13.17
N TRP A 156 15.93 -4.15 -12.88
CA TRP A 156 15.14 -4.60 -11.73
C TRP A 156 14.87 -6.10 -11.74
N PHE A 157 14.73 -6.73 -12.90
CA PHE A 157 14.54 -8.18 -13.01
C PHE A 157 15.77 -8.99 -12.59
N THR A 158 16.94 -8.35 -12.46
CA THR A 158 18.15 -9.01 -11.98
C THR A 158 18.33 -8.86 -10.47
N GLN A 159 17.55 -7.99 -9.81
CA GLN A 159 17.71 -7.68 -8.41
C GLN A 159 16.91 -8.64 -7.53
N PRO A 160 17.53 -9.47 -6.67
CA PRO A 160 16.80 -10.41 -5.82
C PRO A 160 15.91 -9.68 -4.79
N GLN A 161 16.34 -8.50 -4.31
CA GLN A 161 15.55 -7.67 -3.39
C GLN A 161 14.22 -7.23 -4.01
N PHE A 162 14.15 -7.04 -5.33
CA PHE A 162 12.93 -6.65 -6.04
C PHE A 162 11.82 -7.68 -5.85
N TYR A 163 12.13 -8.97 -6.05
CA TYR A 163 11.16 -10.05 -5.89
C TYR A 163 10.73 -10.25 -4.43
N MET A 164 11.66 -10.13 -3.47
CA MET A 164 11.33 -10.30 -2.05
C MET A 164 10.43 -9.17 -1.53
N VAL A 165 10.71 -7.92 -1.93
CA VAL A 165 9.85 -6.78 -1.60
C VAL A 165 8.52 -6.86 -2.34
N ALA A 166 8.49 -7.35 -3.58
CA ALA A 166 7.24 -7.61 -4.32
C ALA A 166 6.36 -8.63 -3.60
N LEU A 167 6.96 -9.73 -3.12
CA LEU A 167 6.26 -10.77 -2.36
C LEU A 167 5.70 -10.20 -1.04
N LEU A 168 6.51 -9.42 -0.31
CA LEU A 168 6.10 -8.75 0.93
C LEU A 168 4.96 -7.76 0.69
N TYR A 169 5.02 -6.98 -0.39
CA TYR A 169 3.99 -6.02 -0.77
C TYR A 169 2.68 -6.72 -1.15
N MET A 170 2.77 -7.72 -2.04
CA MET A 170 1.61 -8.49 -2.49
C MET A 170 0.92 -9.17 -1.33
N SER A 171 1.67 -9.83 -0.44
CA SER A 171 1.10 -10.59 0.66
C SER A 171 0.44 -9.69 1.71
N THR A 172 1.02 -8.52 1.99
CA THR A 172 0.36 -7.47 2.79
C THR A 172 -0.94 -7.00 2.17
N ARG A 173 -0.94 -6.70 0.86
CA ARG A 173 -2.15 -6.27 0.16
C ARG A 173 -3.21 -7.36 0.14
N LEU A 174 -2.81 -8.61 -0.05
CA LEU A 174 -3.70 -9.77 -0.02
C LEU A 174 -4.38 -9.91 1.36
N TYR A 175 -3.63 -9.81 2.46
CA TYR A 175 -4.21 -9.80 3.81
C TYR A 175 -5.25 -8.69 3.99
N VAL A 176 -4.88 -7.44 3.67
CA VAL A 176 -5.78 -6.29 3.88
C VAL A 176 -7.03 -6.40 3.01
N ASN A 177 -6.89 -6.72 1.73
CA ASN A 177 -8.02 -6.79 0.80
C ASN A 177 -8.96 -7.95 1.12
N LEU A 178 -8.44 -9.16 1.37
CA LEU A 178 -9.28 -10.30 1.73
C LEU A 178 -10.01 -10.05 3.06
N SER A 179 -9.31 -9.48 4.05
CA SER A 179 -9.94 -9.12 5.33
C SER A 179 -11.07 -8.12 5.15
N GLN A 180 -10.98 -7.18 4.20
CA GLN A 180 -12.03 -6.18 3.96
C GLN A 180 -13.19 -6.74 3.14
N VAL A 181 -12.92 -7.53 2.11
CA VAL A 181 -13.95 -8.08 1.20
C VAL A 181 -14.82 -9.12 1.92
N TYR A 182 -14.21 -10.01 2.70
CA TYR A 182 -14.92 -11.14 3.32
C TYR A 182 -15.44 -10.85 4.73
N MET A 183 -15.06 -9.74 5.37
CA MET A 183 -15.60 -9.37 6.70
C MET A 183 -17.12 -9.12 6.68
N PRO A 184 -17.69 -8.36 5.72
CA PRO A 184 -19.14 -8.27 5.57
C PRO A 184 -19.83 -9.63 5.44
N MET A 185 -19.31 -10.51 4.57
CA MET A 185 -19.86 -11.86 4.35
C MET A 185 -19.76 -12.72 5.62
N TYR A 186 -18.67 -12.62 6.37
CA TYR A 186 -18.54 -13.28 7.67
C TYR A 186 -19.58 -12.79 8.68
N ILE A 187 -19.87 -11.48 8.73
CA ILE A 187 -20.86 -10.91 9.65
C ILE A 187 -22.29 -11.32 9.27
N GLU A 188 -22.61 -11.28 7.98
CA GLU A 188 -23.94 -11.57 7.45
C GLU A 188 -24.23 -13.07 7.38
N ASP A 189 -23.39 -13.84 6.68
CA ASP A 189 -23.68 -15.24 6.37
C ASP A 189 -23.24 -16.20 7.48
N THR A 190 -22.13 -15.90 8.19
CA THR A 190 -21.65 -16.79 9.27
C THR A 190 -22.24 -16.41 10.63
N LEU A 191 -22.20 -15.13 11.00
CA LEU A 191 -22.68 -14.68 12.31
C LEU A 191 -24.16 -14.30 12.32
N GLU A 192 -24.82 -14.18 11.16
CA GLU A 192 -26.24 -13.86 11.01
C GLU A 192 -26.64 -12.59 11.79
N LEU A 193 -25.73 -11.61 11.79
CA LEU A 193 -25.88 -10.37 12.53
C LEU A 193 -26.63 -9.32 11.72
N HIS A 194 -27.29 -8.39 12.43
CA HIS A 194 -28.03 -7.30 11.80
C HIS A 194 -27.15 -6.47 10.87
N LYS A 195 -27.69 -6.07 9.71
CA LYS A 195 -27.04 -5.22 8.69
C LYS A 195 -26.28 -4.00 9.22
N ASN A 196 -26.68 -3.44 10.36
CA ASN A 196 -25.97 -2.32 10.99
C ASN A 196 -24.52 -2.68 11.33
N LYS A 197 -24.25 -3.92 11.76
CA LYS A 197 -22.90 -4.40 12.08
C LYS A 197 -22.01 -4.53 10.84
N ILE A 198 -22.59 -4.71 9.64
CA ILE A 198 -21.86 -4.78 8.37
C ILE A 198 -21.18 -3.43 8.05
N ALA A 199 -21.72 -2.32 8.54
CA ALA A 199 -21.08 -1.01 8.38
C ALA A 199 -20.25 -0.60 9.62
N ILE A 200 -20.68 -0.96 10.83
CA ILE A 200 -19.95 -0.61 12.08
C ILE A 200 -18.59 -1.33 12.16
N ILE A 201 -18.52 -2.63 11.88
CA ILE A 201 -17.28 -3.38 12.06
C ILE A 201 -16.17 -2.89 11.11
N PRO A 202 -16.39 -2.74 9.78
CA PRO A 202 -15.42 -2.08 8.91
C PRO A 202 -15.05 -0.67 9.36
N LEU A 203 -16.01 0.13 9.84
CA LEU A 203 -15.71 1.45 10.38
C LEU A 203 -14.72 1.38 11.56
N VAL A 204 -14.90 0.43 12.48
CA VAL A 204 -13.95 0.20 13.59
C VAL A 204 -12.57 -0.22 13.07
N ILE A 205 -12.50 -1.08 12.05
CA ILE A 205 -11.24 -1.45 11.38
C ILE A 205 -10.53 -0.20 10.83
N PHE A 206 -11.27 0.68 10.14
CA PHE A 206 -10.67 1.89 9.57
C PHE A 206 -10.26 2.93 10.63
N ILE A 207 -11.08 3.17 11.66
CA ILE A 207 -10.75 4.11 12.75
C ILE A 207 -9.52 3.62 13.53
N SER A 208 -9.50 2.35 13.91
CA SER A 208 -8.34 1.78 14.62
C SER A 208 -7.07 1.77 13.77
N GLY A 209 -7.19 1.46 12.47
CA GLY A 209 -6.08 1.56 11.52
C GLY A 209 -5.56 2.98 11.34
N PHE A 210 -6.47 3.98 11.28
CA PHE A 210 -6.12 5.40 11.23
C PHE A 210 -5.35 5.83 12.48
N LEU A 211 -5.87 5.54 13.67
CA LEU A 211 -5.23 5.88 14.94
C LEU A 211 -3.86 5.19 15.06
N SER A 212 -3.77 3.92 14.65
CA SER A 212 -2.52 3.16 14.64
C SER A 212 -1.44 3.78 13.75
N SER A 213 -1.80 4.45 12.64
CA SER A 213 -0.82 5.07 11.74
C SER A 213 0.09 6.10 12.43
N PHE A 214 -0.40 6.78 13.49
CA PHE A 214 0.41 7.67 14.32
C PHE A 214 1.42 6.89 15.18
N LEU A 215 1.03 5.74 15.73
CA LEU A 215 1.92 4.86 16.51
C LEU A 215 2.99 4.20 15.63
N VAL A 216 2.66 3.85 14.38
CA VAL A 216 3.62 3.22 13.45
C VAL A 216 4.83 4.11 13.20
N LYS A 217 4.66 5.44 13.14
CA LYS A 217 5.78 6.39 13.02
C LYS A 217 6.75 6.25 14.19
N PHE A 218 6.22 6.19 15.41
CA PHE A 218 7.00 6.01 16.62
C PHE A 218 7.69 4.63 16.63
N LEU A 219 6.93 3.55 16.40
CA LEU A 219 7.45 2.18 16.36
C LEU A 219 8.58 2.04 15.34
N ARG A 220 8.43 2.60 14.14
CA ARG A 220 9.47 2.58 13.10
C ARG A 220 10.74 3.28 13.56
N ARG A 221 10.63 4.41 14.26
CA ARG A 221 11.80 5.18 14.75
C ARG A 221 12.58 4.43 15.82
N TYR A 222 11.88 3.75 16.74
CA TYR A 222 12.52 3.06 17.87
C TYR A 222 12.93 1.62 17.57
N LEU A 223 12.08 0.85 16.89
CA LEU A 223 12.29 -0.58 16.64
C LEU A 223 12.91 -0.86 15.26
N GLY A 224 12.85 0.11 14.35
CA GLY A 224 13.22 -0.05 12.95
C GLY A 224 12.12 -0.70 12.10
N ILE A 225 12.29 -0.62 10.78
CA ILE A 225 11.29 -1.03 9.79
C ILE A 225 10.96 -2.54 9.84
N LYS A 226 11.96 -3.41 9.98
CA LYS A 226 11.79 -4.87 9.96
C LYS A 226 11.02 -5.38 11.19
N ALA A 227 11.40 -4.91 12.38
CA ALA A 227 10.71 -5.28 13.62
C ALA A 227 9.26 -4.77 13.66
N THR A 228 9.02 -3.57 13.11
CA THR A 228 7.67 -3.01 13.02
C THR A 228 6.76 -3.84 12.10
N TYR A 229 7.28 -4.32 10.97
CA TYR A 229 6.55 -5.24 10.09
C TYR A 229 6.25 -6.57 10.79
N PHE A 230 7.24 -7.15 11.48
CA PHE A 230 7.07 -8.38 12.26
C PHE A 230 5.97 -8.25 13.31
N LEU A 231 5.94 -7.14 14.06
CA LEU A 231 4.88 -6.85 15.03
C LEU A 231 3.50 -6.80 14.34
N GLY A 232 3.40 -6.16 13.18
CA GLY A 232 2.17 -6.16 12.37
C GLY A 232 1.71 -7.58 11.99
N CYS A 233 2.64 -8.46 11.60
CA CYS A 233 2.33 -9.86 11.31
C CYS A 233 1.85 -10.62 12.55
N MET A 234 2.44 -10.39 13.72
CA MET A 234 2.01 -11.05 14.96
C MET A 234 0.58 -10.63 15.33
N LEU A 235 0.25 -9.34 15.20
CA LEU A 235 -1.11 -8.85 15.43
C LEU A 235 -2.11 -9.44 14.43
N ALA A 236 -1.72 -9.58 13.15
CA ALA A 236 -2.55 -10.21 12.13
C ALA A 236 -2.77 -11.71 12.36
N ILE A 237 -1.75 -12.45 12.82
CA ILE A 237 -1.91 -13.87 13.19
C ILE A 237 -2.80 -13.99 14.42
N ALA A 238 -2.61 -13.12 15.42
CA ALA A 238 -3.45 -13.09 16.62
C ALA A 238 -4.92 -12.83 16.27
N SER A 239 -5.23 -11.93 15.32
CA SER A 239 -6.60 -11.71 14.87
C SER A 239 -7.18 -12.92 14.14
N CYS A 240 -6.41 -13.60 13.29
CA CYS A 240 -6.84 -14.83 12.63
C CYS A 240 -7.15 -15.95 13.65
N ILE A 241 -6.28 -16.14 14.64
CA ILE A 241 -6.51 -17.13 15.71
C ILE A 241 -7.75 -16.77 16.54
N TRP A 242 -7.94 -15.49 16.86
CA TRP A 242 -9.10 -15.04 17.63
C TRP A 242 -10.41 -15.21 16.86
N ILE A 243 -10.41 -14.99 15.54
CA ILE A 243 -11.56 -15.31 14.69
C ILE A 243 -11.82 -16.81 14.71
N TYR A 244 -10.80 -17.65 14.55
CA TYR A 244 -10.94 -19.10 14.53
C TYR A 244 -11.58 -19.66 15.82
N LEU A 245 -11.13 -19.18 16.98
CA LEU A 245 -11.65 -19.58 18.29
C LEU A 245 -12.97 -18.89 18.66
N GLY A 246 -13.39 -17.87 17.90
CA GLY A 246 -14.54 -17.04 18.19
C GLY A 246 -15.86 -17.75 17.91
N GLU A 247 -16.63 -18.05 18.96
CA GLU A 247 -17.97 -18.65 18.88
C GLU A 247 -18.89 -18.11 20.00
N GLY A 248 -20.20 -18.13 19.76
CA GLY A 248 -21.24 -17.75 20.72
C GLY A 248 -21.62 -16.26 20.74
N GLU A 249 -22.67 -15.94 21.50
CA GLU A 249 -23.26 -14.58 21.54
C GLU A 249 -22.31 -13.52 22.13
N SER A 250 -21.51 -13.90 23.13
CA SER A 250 -20.51 -13.02 23.75
C SER A 250 -19.43 -12.61 22.74
N TYR A 251 -19.06 -13.54 21.85
CA TYR A 251 -18.11 -13.24 20.78
C TYR A 251 -18.70 -12.23 19.80
N SER A 252 -19.90 -12.52 19.26
CA SER A 252 -20.57 -11.69 18.27
C SER A 252 -20.96 -10.29 18.78
N THR A 253 -21.14 -10.13 20.09
CA THR A 253 -21.54 -8.85 20.70
C THR A 253 -20.35 -7.99 21.10
N TYR A 254 -19.32 -8.56 21.72
CA TYR A 254 -18.21 -7.77 22.29
C TYR A 254 -16.86 -8.07 21.62
N HIS A 255 -16.48 -9.34 21.52
CA HIS A 255 -15.14 -9.71 21.04
C HIS A 255 -14.90 -9.35 19.58
N LEU A 256 -15.95 -9.37 18.74
CA LEU A 256 -15.85 -8.97 17.34
C LEU A 256 -15.31 -7.53 17.16
N TYR A 257 -15.64 -6.62 18.08
CA TYR A 257 -15.09 -5.25 18.06
C TYR A 257 -13.61 -5.22 18.39
N ALA A 258 -13.16 -6.02 19.35
CA ALA A 258 -11.74 -6.14 19.70
C ALA A 258 -10.93 -6.75 18.54
N VAL A 259 -11.48 -7.77 17.88
CA VAL A 259 -10.91 -8.37 16.66
C VAL A 259 -10.82 -7.31 15.55
N ALA A 260 -11.86 -6.52 15.34
CA ALA A 260 -11.88 -5.44 14.35
C ALA A 260 -10.76 -4.41 14.60
N VAL A 261 -10.56 -4.01 15.86
CA VAL A 261 -9.44 -3.13 16.24
C VAL A 261 -8.11 -3.77 15.90
N LEU A 262 -7.92 -5.05 16.24
CA LEU A 262 -6.67 -5.77 15.98
C LEU A 262 -6.36 -5.87 14.48
N ILE A 263 -7.37 -6.16 13.65
CA ILE A 263 -7.25 -6.20 12.19
C ILE A 263 -6.89 -4.82 11.64
N GLY A 264 -7.54 -3.75 12.14
CA GLY A 264 -7.26 -2.38 11.71
C GLY A 264 -5.82 -1.96 12.01
N VAL A 265 -5.36 -2.19 13.24
CA VAL A 265 -3.98 -1.92 13.69
C VAL A 265 -2.96 -2.72 12.88
N ALA A 266 -3.20 -4.03 12.70
CA ALA A 266 -2.31 -4.89 11.93
C ALA A 266 -2.25 -4.48 10.45
N GLY A 267 -3.41 -4.26 9.83
CA GLY A 267 -3.53 -3.91 8.41
C GLY A 267 -2.87 -2.57 8.08
N SER A 268 -3.07 -1.54 8.91
CA SER A 268 -2.42 -0.24 8.69
C SER A 268 -0.91 -0.31 8.89
N THR A 269 -0.45 -1.02 9.93
CA THR A 269 0.98 -1.22 10.20
C THR A 269 1.67 -1.92 9.03
N LEU A 270 1.12 -3.05 8.58
CA LEU A 270 1.67 -3.82 7.48
C LEU A 270 1.69 -3.00 6.18
N LEU A 271 0.60 -2.30 5.85
CA LEU A 271 0.49 -1.53 4.61
C LEU A 271 1.48 -0.35 4.60
N ILE A 272 1.56 0.44 5.67
CA ILE A 272 2.49 1.58 5.76
C ILE A 272 3.94 1.09 5.65
N ILE A 273 4.29 0.01 6.36
CA ILE A 273 5.66 -0.51 6.37
C ILE A 273 6.02 -1.18 5.03
N SER A 274 5.09 -1.88 4.37
CA SER A 274 5.31 -2.45 3.03
C SER A 274 5.60 -1.37 1.96
N LEU A 275 4.93 -0.22 2.05
CA LEU A 275 5.22 0.94 1.20
C LEU A 275 6.59 1.52 1.50
N ALA A 276 6.95 1.62 2.79
CA ALA A 276 8.29 2.06 3.18
C ALA A 276 9.38 1.13 2.65
N PHE A 277 9.21 -0.20 2.70
CA PHE A 277 10.13 -1.16 2.08
C PHE A 277 10.27 -0.94 0.57
N THR A 278 9.17 -0.63 -0.12
CA THR A 278 9.18 -0.37 -1.57
C THR A 278 9.92 0.94 -1.89
N SER A 279 9.68 2.00 -1.11
CA SER A 279 10.40 3.27 -1.25
C SER A 279 11.89 3.14 -0.91
N ASP A 280 12.24 2.39 0.14
CA ASP A 280 13.61 2.12 0.55
C ASP A 280 14.34 1.26 -0.51
N LEU A 281 13.63 0.32 -1.18
CA LEU A 281 14.17 -0.43 -2.32
C LEU A 281 14.50 0.47 -3.52
N ILE A 282 13.62 1.40 -3.87
CA ILE A 282 13.83 2.34 -4.98
C ILE A 282 15.02 3.26 -4.67
N ALA A 283 15.17 3.67 -3.40
CA ALA A 283 16.24 4.53 -2.90
C ALA A 283 16.48 5.75 -3.81
N ASN A 284 17.58 5.74 -4.58
CA ASN A 284 17.99 6.83 -5.47
C ASN A 284 17.59 6.60 -6.95
N SER A 285 17.07 5.43 -7.32
CA SER A 285 16.62 5.14 -8.69
C SER A 285 15.17 5.60 -8.93
N THR A 286 14.89 6.86 -8.61
CA THR A 286 13.53 7.43 -8.71
C THR A 286 13.00 7.44 -10.15
N THR A 287 13.90 7.57 -11.13
CA THR A 287 13.59 7.50 -12.58
C THR A 287 12.89 6.22 -13.02
N SER A 288 13.12 5.09 -12.33
CA SER A 288 12.42 3.81 -12.58
C SER A 288 11.45 3.44 -11.45
N GLY A 289 11.19 4.35 -10.50
CA GLY A 289 10.30 4.12 -9.37
C GLY A 289 8.85 3.83 -9.77
N ALA A 290 8.35 4.50 -10.81
CA ALA A 290 7.01 4.24 -11.36
C ALA A 290 6.86 2.80 -11.87
N PHE A 291 7.90 2.27 -12.52
CA PHE A 291 7.93 0.88 -12.98
C PHE A 291 7.90 -0.11 -11.80
N VAL A 292 8.66 0.17 -10.73
CA VAL A 292 8.67 -0.65 -9.52
C VAL A 292 7.30 -0.67 -8.86
N PHE A 293 6.69 0.50 -8.59
CA PHE A 293 5.35 0.56 -8.01
C PHE A 293 4.27 -0.05 -8.90
N GLY A 294 4.37 0.14 -10.22
CA GLY A 294 3.49 -0.50 -11.20
C GLY A 294 3.59 -2.02 -11.16
N SER A 295 4.82 -2.56 -11.10
CA SER A 295 5.06 -3.99 -10.98
C SER A 295 4.54 -4.56 -9.66
N MET A 296 4.81 -3.89 -8.54
CA MET A 296 4.29 -4.30 -7.22
C MET A 296 2.76 -4.34 -7.22
N SER A 297 2.11 -3.32 -7.79
CA SER A 297 0.65 -3.28 -7.88
C SER A 297 0.08 -4.31 -8.84
N PHE A 298 0.75 -4.59 -9.96
CA PHE A 298 0.32 -5.63 -10.89
C PHE A 298 0.30 -7.01 -10.21
N VAL A 299 1.38 -7.36 -9.51
CA VAL A 299 1.48 -8.64 -8.79
C VAL A 299 0.44 -8.70 -7.66
N ASP A 300 0.17 -7.59 -6.96
CA ASP A 300 -0.89 -7.53 -5.96
C ASP A 300 -2.28 -7.82 -6.53
N LYS A 301 -2.62 -7.21 -7.68
CA LYS A 301 -3.96 -7.30 -8.26
C LYS A 301 -4.20 -8.67 -8.83
N LEU A 302 -3.19 -9.23 -9.49
CA LEU A 302 -3.22 -10.59 -10.00
C LEU A 302 -3.42 -11.60 -8.87
N ALA A 303 -2.64 -11.50 -7.79
CA ALA A 303 -2.76 -12.41 -6.66
C ALA A 303 -4.13 -12.33 -5.97
N ASN A 304 -4.66 -11.12 -5.76
CA ASN A 304 -6.00 -10.93 -5.21
C ASN A 304 -7.08 -11.51 -6.13
N GLY A 305 -6.97 -11.29 -7.45
CA GLY A 305 -7.91 -11.85 -8.42
C GLY A 305 -7.93 -13.38 -8.40
N VAL A 306 -6.74 -14.01 -8.43
CA VAL A 306 -6.61 -15.48 -8.34
C VAL A 306 -7.17 -16.01 -7.02
N ALA A 307 -6.84 -15.38 -5.89
CA ALA A 307 -7.34 -15.79 -4.58
C ALA A 307 -8.87 -15.72 -4.52
N VAL A 308 -9.49 -14.64 -4.99
CA VAL A 308 -10.94 -14.48 -5.00
C VAL A 308 -11.61 -15.51 -5.91
N VAL A 309 -11.06 -15.80 -7.09
CA VAL A 309 -11.60 -16.84 -7.99
C VAL A 309 -11.57 -18.20 -7.32
N ILE A 310 -10.46 -18.58 -6.68
CA ILE A 310 -10.36 -19.84 -5.94
C ILE A 310 -11.38 -19.89 -4.80
N ILE A 311 -11.51 -18.81 -4.02
CA ILE A 311 -12.49 -18.75 -2.92
C ILE A 311 -13.92 -18.83 -3.45
N GLN A 312 -14.22 -18.28 -4.63
CA GLN A 312 -15.56 -18.36 -5.21
C GLN A 312 -15.87 -19.75 -5.78
N ASP A 313 -14.89 -20.40 -6.43
CA ASP A 313 -15.04 -21.75 -6.98
C ASP A 313 -15.21 -22.81 -5.87
N LEU A 314 -14.54 -22.61 -4.74
CA LEU A 314 -14.66 -23.47 -3.55
C LEU A 314 -15.91 -23.19 -2.71
N ASN A 315 -16.72 -22.18 -3.06
CA ASN A 315 -17.90 -21.83 -2.28
C ASN A 315 -18.98 -22.93 -2.40
N PRO A 316 -19.31 -23.65 -1.32
CA PRO A 316 -20.26 -24.75 -1.39
C PRO A 316 -21.67 -24.26 -1.74
N SER A 317 -22.37 -25.01 -2.59
CA SER A 317 -23.78 -24.72 -2.92
C SER A 317 -24.66 -24.83 -1.67
N MET A 318 -25.41 -23.76 -1.38
CA MET A 318 -26.24 -23.54 -0.18
C MET A 318 -27.37 -24.55 0.05
N SER A 319 -27.52 -25.58 -0.79
CA SER A 319 -28.68 -26.46 -0.77
C SER A 319 -28.66 -27.55 0.31
N ASP A 320 -27.52 -27.90 0.94
CA ASP A 320 -27.49 -29.11 1.80
C ASP A 320 -26.42 -29.20 2.92
N CYS A 321 -25.83 -28.11 3.42
CA CYS A 321 -24.70 -28.28 4.36
C CYS A 321 -24.65 -27.29 5.53
N THR A 322 -24.79 -27.85 6.75
CA THR A 322 -24.56 -27.20 8.06
C THR A 322 -23.13 -26.70 8.25
N SER A 323 -22.14 -27.26 7.54
CA SER A 323 -20.75 -26.78 7.54
C SER A 323 -20.51 -25.56 6.63
N CYS A 324 -21.46 -25.18 5.77
CA CYS A 324 -21.34 -23.98 4.92
C CYS A 324 -21.38 -22.68 5.73
N LYS A 325 -22.07 -22.68 6.87
CA LYS A 325 -22.18 -21.50 7.74
C LYS A 325 -20.80 -20.93 8.11
N TRP A 326 -19.81 -21.81 8.32
CA TRP A 326 -18.46 -21.41 8.73
C TRP A 326 -17.52 -21.13 7.56
N TYR A 327 -17.99 -21.19 6.32
CA TYR A 327 -17.14 -21.03 5.13
C TYR A 327 -16.38 -19.69 5.16
N TYR A 328 -17.08 -18.57 5.31
CA TYR A 328 -16.44 -17.25 5.34
C TYR A 328 -15.56 -17.03 6.58
N LYS A 329 -15.85 -17.68 7.71
CA LYS A 329 -14.92 -17.74 8.86
C LYS A 329 -13.60 -18.38 8.44
N TYR A 330 -13.64 -19.54 7.80
CA TYR A 330 -12.42 -20.24 7.37
C TYR A 330 -11.68 -19.50 6.25
N VAL A 331 -12.40 -18.91 5.28
CA VAL A 331 -11.81 -18.05 4.26
C VAL A 331 -11.05 -16.90 4.93
N LEU A 332 -11.67 -16.22 5.90
CA LEU A 332 -11.06 -15.08 6.59
C LEU A 332 -9.84 -15.51 7.41
N VAL A 333 -9.88 -16.66 8.10
CA VAL A 333 -8.77 -17.17 8.92
C VAL A 333 -7.61 -17.68 8.05
N PHE A 334 -7.88 -18.61 7.14
CA PHE A 334 -6.82 -19.32 6.42
C PHE A 334 -6.24 -18.48 5.28
N SER A 335 -7.07 -17.77 4.52
CA SER A 335 -6.58 -16.97 3.38
C SER A 335 -5.75 -15.78 3.88
N CYS A 336 -6.23 -15.08 4.92
CA CYS A 336 -5.46 -14.02 5.57
C CYS A 336 -4.22 -14.57 6.28
N GLY A 337 -4.33 -15.72 6.96
CA GLY A 337 -3.21 -16.39 7.62
C GLY A 337 -2.08 -16.76 6.65
N VAL A 338 -2.42 -17.38 5.51
CA VAL A 338 -1.45 -17.70 4.45
C VAL A 338 -0.79 -16.44 3.90
N ALA A 339 -1.57 -15.37 3.65
CA ALA A 339 -1.02 -14.11 3.20
C ALA A 339 0.01 -13.55 4.21
N VAL A 340 -0.29 -13.57 5.51
CA VAL A 340 0.65 -13.09 6.54
C VAL A 340 1.89 -13.97 6.63
N LEU A 341 1.74 -15.30 6.53
CA LEU A 341 2.87 -16.24 6.53
C LEU A 341 3.80 -16.02 5.34
N LEU A 342 3.25 -15.72 4.15
CA LEU A 342 4.04 -15.34 2.97
C LEU A 342 4.81 -14.03 3.21
N GLY A 343 4.19 -13.04 3.86
CA GLY A 343 4.85 -11.80 4.27
C GLY A 343 5.97 -12.01 5.28
N LEU A 344 5.75 -12.88 6.28
CA LEU A 344 6.78 -13.27 7.24
C LEU A 344 7.94 -13.99 6.56
N PHE A 345 7.66 -14.92 5.64
CA PHE A 345 8.68 -15.58 4.85
C PHE A 345 9.53 -14.56 4.07
N ALA A 346 8.90 -13.64 3.35
CA ALA A 346 9.60 -12.57 2.64
C ALA A 346 10.45 -11.70 3.59
N LEU A 347 9.92 -11.37 4.77
CA LEU A 347 10.66 -10.64 5.80
C LEU A 347 11.89 -11.42 6.27
N THR A 348 11.77 -12.72 6.54
CA THR A 348 12.91 -13.55 6.99
C THR A 348 14.02 -13.61 5.95
N CYS A 349 13.68 -13.69 4.66
CA CYS A 349 14.66 -13.60 3.58
C CYS A 349 15.32 -12.21 3.50
N LEU A 350 14.61 -11.15 3.89
CA LEU A 350 15.12 -9.78 3.94
C LEU A 350 15.89 -9.44 5.23
N LEU A 351 15.82 -10.26 6.29
CA LEU A 351 16.55 -10.01 7.55
C LEU A 351 18.06 -9.80 7.36
N PRO A 352 18.81 -10.66 6.63
CA PRO A 352 20.25 -10.48 6.45
C PRO A 352 20.62 -9.35 5.47
N GLN A 353 19.65 -8.79 4.73
CA GLN A 353 19.90 -7.82 3.66
C GLN A 353 19.64 -6.38 4.12
N SER A 354 20.50 -5.45 3.75
CA SER A 354 20.21 -4.01 3.84
C SER A 354 19.37 -3.59 2.62
N VAL A 355 18.09 -3.30 2.86
CA VAL A 355 17.14 -2.95 1.78
C VAL A 355 17.56 -1.62 1.17
N GLY A 356 17.67 -1.58 -0.16
CA GLY A 356 18.09 -0.39 -0.90
C GLY A 356 19.61 -0.28 -1.09
N THR A 357 20.41 -1.08 -0.36
CA THR A 357 21.87 -1.15 -0.53
C THR A 357 22.21 -2.27 -1.51
N ARG A 358 22.86 -1.94 -2.62
CA ARG A 358 23.12 -2.90 -3.69
C ARG A 358 24.49 -3.54 -3.52
N ARG A 359 24.60 -4.84 -3.79
CA ARG A 359 25.86 -5.61 -3.68
C ARG A 359 26.99 -5.01 -4.54
N ASN A 360 26.63 -4.44 -5.70
CA ASN A 360 27.58 -3.74 -6.57
C ASN A 360 28.00 -2.37 -5.99
N GLU A 361 27.12 -1.66 -5.25
CA GLU A 361 27.44 -0.39 -4.59
C GLU A 361 28.40 -0.59 -3.42
N GLU A 362 28.25 -1.66 -2.63
CA GLU A 362 29.23 -2.00 -1.60
C GLU A 362 30.60 -2.35 -2.18
N GLN A 363 30.64 -3.08 -3.31
CA GLN A 363 31.90 -3.37 -4.01
C GLN A 363 32.52 -2.11 -4.62
N LEU A 364 31.74 -1.25 -5.28
CA LEU A 364 32.19 0.03 -5.83
C LEU A 364 32.67 0.98 -4.74
N HIS A 365 31.95 1.10 -3.62
CA HIS A 365 32.34 1.92 -2.49
C HIS A 365 33.60 1.40 -1.80
N ARG A 366 33.70 0.08 -1.60
CA ARG A 366 34.92 -0.56 -1.07
C ARG A 366 36.11 -0.32 -2.01
N ASN A 367 35.90 -0.44 -3.31
CA ASN A 367 36.92 -0.17 -4.32
C ASN A 367 37.30 1.32 -4.41
N SER A 368 36.35 2.24 -4.19
CA SER A 368 36.64 3.68 -4.19
C SER A 368 37.41 4.11 -2.95
N ILE A 369 37.09 3.56 -1.77
CA ILE A 369 37.89 3.73 -0.54
C ILE A 369 39.32 3.21 -0.76
N ILE A 370 39.47 2.02 -1.34
CA ILE A 370 40.79 1.45 -1.66
C ILE A 370 41.57 2.36 -2.62
N ARG A 371 40.94 2.89 -3.67
CA ARG A 371 41.57 3.83 -4.61
C ARG A 371 41.95 5.15 -3.94
N HIS A 372 41.10 5.71 -3.10
CA HIS A 372 41.36 6.96 -2.38
C HIS A 372 42.54 6.81 -1.41
N ASN A 373 42.55 5.73 -0.62
CA ASN A 373 43.67 5.42 0.27
C ASN A 373 44.98 5.19 -0.50
N ARG A 374 44.92 4.58 -1.70
CA ARG A 374 46.10 4.40 -2.55
C ARG A 374 46.62 5.71 -3.14
N LYS A 375 45.74 6.65 -3.52
CA LYS A 375 46.13 8.00 -3.95
C LYS A 375 46.74 8.81 -2.81
N HIS A 376 46.16 8.73 -1.61
CA HIS A 376 46.69 9.39 -0.41
C HIS A 376 48.05 8.82 0.01
N ALA A 377 48.24 7.49 -0.06
CA ALA A 377 49.54 6.87 0.18
C ALA A 377 50.59 7.32 -0.84
N ASN A 378 50.23 7.39 -2.12
CA ASN A 378 51.13 7.86 -3.17
C ASN A 378 51.47 9.36 -3.06
N SER A 379 50.56 10.21 -2.54
CA SER A 379 50.87 11.62 -2.31
C SER A 379 51.81 11.85 -1.13
N ILE A 380 51.73 10.99 -0.11
CA ILE A 380 52.70 10.99 1.00
C ILE A 380 54.07 10.52 0.50
N GLN A 381 54.11 9.57 -0.45
CA GLN A 381 55.35 9.03 -1.00
C GLN A 381 56.01 9.95 -2.05
N ASN A 382 55.23 10.77 -2.76
CA ASN A 382 55.70 11.74 -3.75
C ASN A 382 55.88 13.18 -3.20
N GLY A 383 55.68 13.38 -1.90
CA GLY A 383 55.81 14.67 -1.23
C GLY A 383 57.21 14.93 -0.68
N GLU A 384 58.16 15.20 -1.57
CA GLU A 384 59.37 15.96 -1.25
C GLU A 384 59.01 17.39 -0.81
N SER A 385 59.50 17.76 0.38
CA SER A 385 60.11 19.05 0.73
C SER A 385 59.67 20.30 -0.05
N LYS A 386 58.82 21.11 0.58
CA LYS A 386 58.89 22.58 0.45
C LYS A 386 59.23 23.18 1.82
N PRO A 387 60.29 23.99 1.94
CA PRO A 387 60.66 24.60 3.21
C PRO A 387 59.66 25.72 3.55
N LEU A 388 59.20 25.71 4.80
CA LEU A 388 58.56 26.85 5.46
C LEU A 388 59.62 27.93 5.67
N LEU A 389 59.57 29.02 4.89
CA LEU A 389 60.24 30.28 5.20
C LEU A 389 59.30 31.45 4.91
N SER A 390 58.81 32.01 6.02
CA SER A 390 58.78 33.43 6.44
C SER A 390 58.38 34.59 5.50
N GLU A 391 57.60 35.50 6.12
CA GLU A 391 57.34 36.93 5.81
C GLU A 391 56.38 37.19 4.63
N GLU A 392 55.39 38.07 4.69
CA GLU A 392 55.25 39.31 5.43
C GLU A 392 53.76 39.73 5.55
N SER A 393 53.51 40.66 6.47
CA SER A 393 52.27 41.34 6.87
C SER A 393 51.45 42.01 5.76
N ASP A 394 50.10 42.02 5.88
CA ASP A 394 49.32 43.21 6.31
C ASP A 394 47.83 43.18 5.94
N SER A 395 47.04 43.82 6.82
CA SER A 395 45.75 44.52 6.59
C SER A 395 44.40 43.76 6.56
N CYS A 396 43.77 43.73 7.75
CA CYS A 396 42.49 44.38 8.12
C CYS A 396 41.25 44.39 7.20
N SER A 397 40.09 44.06 7.82
CA SER A 397 38.70 44.59 7.62
C SER A 397 38.07 44.45 6.22
N THR A 398 36.87 43.87 6.06
CA THR A 398 35.58 44.19 6.73
C THR A 398 34.61 43.02 6.56
#